data_AF-A0A9X8MXU5-F1
#
_entry.id   AF-A0A9X8MXU5-F1
#
_cell.length_a   1.000
_cell.length_b   1.000
_cell.length_c   1.000
_cell.angle_alpha   90.00
_cell.angle_beta   90.00
_cell.angle_gamma   90.00
#
_symmetry.space_group_name_H-M   'P 1'
#
loop_
_entity.id
_entity.type
_entity.pdbx_description
1 polymer ?
#
loop_
_entity_poly.entity_id
_entity_poly.type
_entity_poly.pdbx_seq_one_letter_code
_entity_poly.pdbx_strand_id
1 'polypeptide(L)'
;MLNALKGAVFAVLVGSAVGVLAAFLVRRCMEAGWAGPAGLRLASLALPFLTYAAAVLIGGNGFVAAFITGLCYARTAHAIGHHSLELAHDASHVMALAVWFAFGKLTADEFVQDGLAWPVIGYALLALTVARIVPVYATLSGIDFGRAERAAIGWLGSRGVTSIVFAILAYVQLPLGEAVFVFNLTCATVLLSVILHGVTMEPIARWFARNPRPADPTTPSR
;
A
#
# COMPACT_ATOMS: atom_id res chain seq x y z
N MET A 1 5.57 -14.11 -16.65
CA MET A 1 5.12 -12.74 -17.00
C MET A 1 3.70 -12.67 -17.57
N LEU A 2 3.33 -13.49 -18.58
CA LEU A 2 2.01 -13.40 -19.23
C LEU A 2 0.81 -13.57 -18.27
N ASN A 3 0.90 -14.48 -17.30
CA ASN A 3 -0.17 -14.70 -16.31
C ASN A 3 -0.34 -13.52 -15.34
N ALA A 4 0.76 -12.85 -14.96
CA ALA A 4 0.70 -11.66 -14.09
C ALA A 4 0.06 -10.47 -14.80
N LEU A 5 0.39 -10.27 -16.09
CA LEU A 5 -0.24 -9.24 -16.91
C LEU A 5 -1.74 -9.48 -17.07
N LYS A 6 -2.14 -10.72 -17.37
CA LYS A 6 -3.57 -11.11 -17.44
C LYS A 6 -4.29 -10.81 -16.11
N GLY A 7 -3.69 -11.21 -14.98
CA GLY A 7 -4.25 -10.96 -13.66
C GLY A 7 -4.40 -9.46 -13.34
N ALA A 8 -3.46 -8.62 -13.77
CA ALA A 8 -3.55 -7.17 -13.62
C ALA A 8 -4.64 -6.56 -14.52
N VAL A 9 -4.76 -7.01 -15.78
CA VAL A 9 -5.81 -6.55 -16.69
C VAL A 9 -7.19 -6.89 -16.14
N PHE A 10 -7.42 -8.14 -15.69
CA PHE A 10 -8.68 -8.53 -15.07
C PHE A 10 -8.97 -7.74 -13.79
N ALA A 11 -7.94 -7.45 -12.98
CA ALA A 11 -8.10 -6.63 -11.78
C ALA A 11 -8.60 -5.20 -12.12
N VAL A 12 -8.04 -4.57 -13.15
CA VAL A 12 -8.48 -3.24 -13.60
C VAL A 12 -9.91 -3.30 -14.11
N LEU A 13 -10.24 -4.28 -14.96
CA LEU A 13 -11.59 -4.42 -15.52
C LEU A 13 -12.64 -4.63 -14.42
N VAL A 14 -12.40 -5.58 -13.50
CA VAL A 14 -13.34 -5.85 -12.39
C VAL A 14 -13.42 -4.66 -11.44
N GLY A 15 -12.27 -4.09 -11.04
CA GLY A 15 -12.25 -2.97 -10.12
C GLY A 15 -12.98 -1.74 -10.68
N SER A 16 -12.76 -1.41 -11.95
CA SER A 16 -13.47 -0.30 -12.59
C SER A 16 -14.98 -0.59 -12.74
N ALA A 17 -15.35 -1.80 -13.19
CA ALA A 17 -16.75 -2.17 -13.35
C ALA A 17 -17.51 -2.13 -12.00
N VAL A 18 -16.96 -2.77 -10.97
CA VAL A 18 -17.56 -2.81 -9.63
C VAL A 18 -17.60 -1.42 -9.00
N GLY A 19 -16.51 -0.64 -9.09
CA GLY A 19 -16.45 0.71 -8.53
C GLY A 19 -17.44 1.68 -9.19
N VAL A 20 -17.55 1.67 -10.52
CA VAL A 20 -18.52 2.52 -11.24
C VAL A 20 -19.95 2.08 -10.95
N LEU A 21 -20.23 0.77 -10.94
CA LEU A 21 -21.54 0.24 -10.61
C LEU A 21 -21.95 0.57 -9.18
N ALA A 22 -21.07 0.36 -8.20
CA ALA A 22 -21.32 0.71 -6.80
C ALA A 22 -21.56 2.22 -6.63
N ALA A 23 -20.74 3.05 -7.28
CA ALA A 23 -20.92 4.50 -7.29
C ALA A 23 -22.29 4.91 -7.85
N PHE A 24 -22.73 4.28 -8.94
CA PHE A 24 -24.04 4.52 -9.54
C PHE A 24 -25.18 4.08 -8.62
N LEU A 25 -25.13 2.86 -8.09
CA LEU A 25 -26.17 2.30 -7.23
C LEU A 25 -26.31 3.08 -5.93
N VAL A 26 -25.19 3.45 -5.28
CA VAL A 26 -25.23 4.24 -4.05
C VAL A 26 -25.85 5.62 -4.29
N ARG A 27 -25.50 6.31 -5.39
CA ARG A 27 -26.15 7.58 -5.75
C ARG A 27 -27.66 7.43 -5.96
N ARG A 28 -28.08 6.40 -6.69
CA ARG A 28 -29.51 6.11 -6.91
C ARG A 28 -30.24 5.85 -5.60
N CYS A 29 -29.66 5.06 -4.69
CA CYS A 29 -30.25 4.81 -3.37
C CYS A 29 -30.34 6.07 -2.52
N MET A 30 -29.38 7.00 -2.63
CA MET A 30 -29.45 8.29 -1.95
C MET A 30 -30.54 9.19 -2.53
N GLU A 31 -30.60 9.32 -3.86
CA GLU A 31 -31.64 10.11 -4.56
C GLU A 31 -33.05 9.58 -4.26
N ALA A 32 -33.20 8.26 -4.11
CA ALA A 32 -34.47 7.62 -3.75
C ALA A 32 -34.79 7.67 -2.24
N GLY A 33 -33.89 8.19 -1.39
CA GLY A 33 -34.07 8.21 0.07
C GLY A 33 -33.95 6.84 0.76
N TRP A 34 -33.40 5.83 0.08
CA TRP A 34 -33.22 4.46 0.61
C TRP A 34 -31.92 4.30 1.40
N ALA A 35 -30.95 5.20 1.19
CA ALA A 35 -29.62 5.10 1.80
C ALA A 35 -29.56 5.80 3.17
N GLY A 36 -29.64 5.02 4.25
CA GLY A 36 -29.34 5.49 5.60
C GLY A 36 -27.82 5.51 5.92
N PRO A 37 -27.38 6.29 6.93
CA PRO A 37 -25.96 6.41 7.29
C PRO A 37 -25.27 5.07 7.60
N ALA A 38 -25.95 4.17 8.32
CA ALA A 38 -25.41 2.84 8.63
C ALA A 38 -25.23 1.97 7.37
N GLY A 39 -26.19 2.00 6.44
CA GLY A 39 -26.11 1.26 5.19
C GLY A 39 -24.93 1.73 4.33
N LEU A 40 -24.67 3.04 4.29
CA LEU A 40 -23.53 3.61 3.56
C LEU A 40 -22.18 3.19 4.15
N ARG A 41 -22.06 3.07 5.48
CA ARG A 41 -20.86 2.53 6.14
C ARG A 41 -20.64 1.05 5.87
N LEU A 42 -21.71 0.26 5.90
CA LEU A 42 -21.61 -1.17 5.58
C LEU A 42 -21.25 -1.36 4.11
N ALA A 43 -21.83 -0.57 3.20
CA ALA A 43 -21.51 -0.60 1.78
C ALA A 43 -20.03 -0.26 1.52
N SER A 44 -19.49 0.78 2.16
CA SER A 44 -18.09 1.17 1.99
C SER A 44 -17.12 0.11 2.52
N LEU A 45 -17.45 -0.57 3.61
CA LEU A 45 -16.67 -1.69 4.14
C LEU A 45 -16.77 -2.93 3.25
N ALA A 46 -17.96 -3.29 2.78
CA ALA A 46 -18.21 -4.53 2.02
C ALA A 46 -17.63 -4.47 0.59
N LEU A 47 -17.63 -3.30 -0.03
CA LEU A 47 -17.23 -3.09 -1.42
C LEU A 47 -15.81 -3.63 -1.77
N PRO A 48 -14.74 -3.35 -0.99
CA PRO A 48 -13.42 -3.92 -1.26
C PRO A 48 -13.39 -5.45 -1.14
N PHE A 49 -14.13 -6.05 -0.21
CA PHE A 49 -14.21 -7.52 -0.08
C PHE A 49 -14.94 -8.16 -1.27
N LEU A 50 -16.07 -7.60 -1.68
CA LEU A 50 -16.82 -8.06 -2.85
C LEU A 50 -15.97 -7.96 -4.12
N THR A 51 -15.25 -6.86 -4.30
CA THR A 51 -14.34 -6.67 -5.43
C THR A 51 -13.21 -7.70 -5.39
N TYR A 52 -12.58 -7.89 -4.24
CA TYR A 52 -11.50 -8.86 -4.07
C TYR A 52 -11.96 -10.26 -4.48
N ALA A 53 -13.09 -10.72 -3.95
CA ALA A 53 -13.65 -12.03 -4.25
C ALA A 53 -13.99 -12.17 -5.75
N ALA A 54 -14.67 -11.18 -6.34
CA ALA A 54 -15.02 -11.20 -7.76
C ALA A 54 -13.79 -11.27 -8.67
N ALA A 55 -12.73 -10.52 -8.35
CA ALA A 55 -11.50 -10.52 -9.12
C ALA A 55 -10.77 -11.87 -9.02
N VAL A 56 -10.66 -12.44 -7.82
CA VAL A 56 -9.98 -13.73 -7.61
C VAL A 56 -10.69 -14.88 -8.35
N LEU A 57 -12.03 -14.89 -8.39
CA LEU A 57 -12.82 -15.92 -9.08
C LEU A 57 -12.51 -16.03 -10.59
N ILE A 58 -12.08 -14.94 -11.23
CA ILE A 58 -11.72 -14.92 -12.65
C ILE A 58 -10.20 -14.90 -12.88
N GLY A 59 -9.41 -15.17 -11.84
CA GLY A 59 -7.94 -15.18 -11.90
C GLY A 59 -7.29 -13.78 -11.93
N GLY A 60 -8.01 -12.75 -11.52
CA GLY A 60 -7.50 -11.38 -11.34
C GLY A 60 -6.82 -11.17 -9.99
N ASN A 61 -5.99 -10.12 -9.88
CA ASN A 61 -5.41 -9.71 -8.61
C ASN A 61 -6.44 -8.97 -7.74
N GLY A 62 -6.93 -9.61 -6.68
CA GLY A 62 -7.95 -9.05 -5.80
C GLY A 62 -7.54 -7.76 -5.09
N PHE A 63 -6.27 -7.60 -4.70
CA PHE A 63 -5.78 -6.39 -4.05
C PHE A 63 -5.80 -5.19 -5.00
N VAL A 64 -5.29 -5.38 -6.23
CA VAL A 64 -5.30 -4.35 -7.26
C VAL A 64 -6.74 -3.99 -7.63
N ALA A 65 -7.62 -4.99 -7.77
CA ALA A 65 -9.02 -4.75 -8.09
C ALA A 65 -9.71 -3.90 -7.01
N ALA A 66 -9.55 -4.26 -5.73
CA ALA A 66 -10.11 -3.50 -4.61
C ALA A 66 -9.59 -2.05 -4.56
N PHE A 67 -8.30 -1.83 -4.86
CA PHE A 67 -7.73 -0.49 -4.98
C PHE A 67 -8.36 0.32 -6.12
N ILE A 68 -8.49 -0.27 -7.30
CA ILE A 68 -9.13 0.38 -8.46
C ILE A 68 -10.61 0.68 -8.17
N THR A 69 -11.33 -0.22 -7.51
CA THR A 69 -12.70 0.04 -7.04
C THR A 69 -12.75 1.28 -6.15
N GLY A 70 -11.85 1.39 -5.17
CA GLY A 70 -11.75 2.58 -4.30
C GLY A 70 -11.51 3.86 -5.10
N LEU A 71 -10.61 3.82 -6.10
CA LEU A 71 -10.33 4.96 -6.97
C LEU A 71 -11.56 5.40 -7.78
N CYS A 72 -12.28 4.45 -8.37
CA CYS A 72 -13.51 4.72 -9.11
C CYS A 72 -14.65 5.20 -8.18
N TYR A 73 -14.70 4.70 -6.95
CA TYR A 73 -15.70 5.07 -5.95
C TYR A 73 -15.42 6.42 -5.26
N ALA A 74 -14.18 6.93 -5.32
CA ALA A 74 -13.71 8.09 -4.56
C ALA A 74 -14.60 9.34 -4.69
N ARG A 75 -15.07 9.67 -5.90
CA ARG A 75 -15.97 10.83 -6.09
C ARG A 75 -17.28 10.70 -5.32
N THR A 76 -17.84 9.49 -5.30
CA THR A 76 -19.06 9.19 -4.54
C THR A 76 -18.77 9.26 -3.05
N ALA A 77 -17.65 8.68 -2.61
CA ALA A 77 -17.24 8.71 -1.22
C ALA A 77 -17.12 10.13 -0.66
N HIS A 78 -16.55 11.06 -1.45
CA HIS A 78 -16.50 12.47 -1.09
C HIS A 78 -17.90 13.11 -1.00
N ALA A 79 -18.82 12.78 -1.91
CA ALA A 79 -20.18 13.32 -1.91
C ALA A 79 -21.04 12.82 -0.73
N ILE A 80 -20.81 11.58 -0.27
CA ILE A 80 -21.52 10.99 0.87
C ILE A 80 -21.00 11.56 2.21
N GLY A 81 -19.76 12.04 2.24
CA GLY A 81 -19.11 12.58 3.43
C GLY A 81 -18.29 11.53 4.19
N HIS A 82 -17.26 12.00 4.89
CA HIS A 82 -16.23 11.19 5.54
C HIS A 82 -16.79 10.16 6.55
N HIS A 83 -17.93 10.46 7.17
CA HIS A 83 -18.58 9.58 8.15
C HIS A 83 -19.02 8.23 7.56
N SER A 84 -19.21 8.14 6.24
CA SER A 84 -19.51 6.87 5.56
C SER A 84 -18.31 5.96 5.41
N LEU A 85 -17.09 6.48 5.56
CA LEU A 85 -15.84 5.72 5.43
C LEU A 85 -15.23 5.33 6.78
N GLU A 86 -15.68 5.92 7.89
CA GLU A 86 -15.11 5.68 9.23
C GLU A 86 -15.05 4.20 9.58
N LEU A 87 -16.13 3.44 9.35
CA LEU A 87 -16.13 2.00 9.64
C LEU A 87 -15.06 1.25 8.85
N ALA A 88 -14.88 1.59 7.57
CA ALA A 88 -13.84 0.99 6.75
C ALA A 88 -12.43 1.42 7.20
N HIS A 89 -12.28 2.68 7.63
CA HIS A 89 -11.04 3.21 8.17
C HIS A 89 -10.66 2.51 9.48
N ASP A 90 -11.58 2.44 10.44
CA ASP A 90 -11.39 1.80 11.74
C ASP A 90 -11.09 0.31 11.59
N ALA A 91 -11.85 -0.39 10.74
CA ALA A 91 -11.60 -1.80 10.43
C ALA A 91 -10.20 -1.99 9.82
N SER A 92 -9.79 -1.13 8.88
CA SER A 92 -8.46 -1.19 8.28
C SER A 92 -7.36 -0.92 9.30
N HIS A 93 -7.61 -0.01 10.25
CA HIS A 93 -6.66 0.33 11.31
C HIS A 93 -6.46 -0.84 12.28
N VAL A 94 -7.55 -1.43 12.76
CA VAL A 94 -7.50 -2.62 13.64
C VAL A 94 -6.82 -3.79 12.92
N MET A 95 -7.14 -4.03 11.64
CA MET A 95 -6.49 -5.07 10.86
C MET A 95 -4.98 -4.82 10.69
N ALA A 96 -4.58 -3.57 10.44
CA ALA A 96 -3.18 -3.19 10.35
C ALA A 96 -2.44 -3.45 11.68
N LEU A 97 -3.04 -3.11 12.82
CA LEU A 97 -2.49 -3.41 14.14
C LEU A 97 -2.35 -4.92 14.37
N ALA A 98 -3.35 -5.71 13.98
CA ALA A 98 -3.28 -7.17 14.06
C ALA A 98 -2.13 -7.74 13.21
N VAL A 99 -1.94 -7.24 11.99
CA VAL A 99 -0.82 -7.63 11.11
C VAL A 99 0.53 -7.22 11.72
N TRP A 100 0.64 -6.01 12.27
CA TRP A 100 1.86 -5.57 12.95
C TRP A 100 2.17 -6.38 14.20
N PHE A 101 1.15 -6.75 14.97
CA PHE A 101 1.31 -7.62 16.13
C PHE A 101 1.79 -9.01 15.73
N ALA A 102 1.15 -9.62 14.72
CA ALA A 102 1.56 -10.91 14.18
C ALA A 102 2.99 -10.86 13.64
N PHE A 103 3.34 -9.80 12.91
CA PHE A 103 4.70 -9.54 12.44
C PHE A 103 5.71 -9.47 13.58
N GLY A 104 5.40 -8.69 14.62
CA GLY A 104 6.27 -8.55 15.79
C GLY A 104 6.54 -9.89 16.46
N LYS A 105 5.48 -10.68 16.69
CA LYS A 105 5.59 -12.04 17.25
C LYS A 105 6.45 -12.95 16.38
N LEU A 106 6.15 -13.04 15.09
CA LEU A 106 6.86 -13.94 14.17
C LEU A 106 8.34 -13.53 13.99
N THR A 107 8.61 -12.23 13.93
CA THR A 107 9.97 -11.70 13.82
C THR A 107 10.77 -11.95 15.09
N ALA A 108 10.14 -11.81 16.26
CA ALA A 108 10.79 -12.09 17.54
C ALA A 108 11.15 -13.57 17.68
N ASP A 109 10.22 -14.49 17.36
CA ASP A 109 10.48 -15.93 17.42
C ASP A 109 11.67 -16.32 16.54
N GLU A 110 11.71 -15.83 15.30
CA GLU A 110 12.77 -16.17 14.34
C GLU A 110 14.13 -15.58 14.74
N PHE A 111 14.20 -14.27 15.01
CA PHE A 111 15.48 -13.58 15.19
C PHE A 111 16.07 -13.76 16.58
N VAL A 112 15.26 -14.06 17.61
CA VAL A 112 15.77 -14.38 18.95
C VAL A 112 16.36 -15.79 19.00
N GLN A 113 15.80 -16.73 18.25
CA GLN A 113 16.25 -18.13 18.26
C GLN A 113 17.48 -18.36 17.37
N ASP A 114 17.43 -17.89 16.12
CA ASP A 114 18.45 -18.21 15.11
C ASP A 114 19.40 -17.05 14.78
N GLY A 115 19.09 -15.84 15.30
CA GLY A 115 19.85 -14.63 14.99
C GLY A 115 19.62 -14.11 13.57
N LEU A 116 20.18 -12.93 13.28
CA LEU A 116 20.04 -12.31 11.97
C LEU A 116 21.31 -12.52 11.12
N ALA A 117 21.22 -13.36 10.10
CA ALA A 117 22.35 -13.66 9.23
C ALA A 117 22.82 -12.42 8.43
N TRP A 118 24.14 -12.17 8.39
CA TRP A 118 24.73 -11.04 7.67
C TRP A 118 24.33 -10.93 6.19
N PRO A 119 24.25 -12.02 5.40
CA PRO A 119 23.79 -11.94 4.01
C PRO A 119 22.37 -11.40 3.87
N VAL A 120 21.49 -11.70 4.83
CA VAL A 120 20.10 -11.22 4.85
C VAL A 120 20.06 -9.71 5.09
N ILE A 121 20.90 -9.20 6.00
CA ILE A 121 21.06 -7.77 6.25
C ILE A 121 21.58 -7.06 5.00
N GLY A 122 22.60 -7.63 4.35
CA GLY A 122 23.16 -7.10 3.11
C GLY A 122 22.11 -7.01 2.00
N TYR A 123 21.32 -8.06 1.81
CA TYR A 123 20.20 -8.04 0.87
C TYR A 123 19.15 -6.99 1.23
N ALA A 124 18.74 -6.91 2.50
CA ALA A 124 17.76 -5.92 2.96
C ALA A 124 18.23 -4.49 2.67
N LEU A 125 19.50 -4.18 2.94
CA LEU A 125 20.09 -2.87 2.61
C LEU A 125 20.05 -2.59 1.11
N LEU A 126 20.41 -3.57 0.26
CA LEU A 126 20.33 -3.43 -1.20
C LEU A 126 18.88 -3.23 -1.68
N ALA A 127 17.92 -3.93 -1.07
CA ALA A 127 16.51 -3.84 -1.40
C ALA A 127 15.88 -2.49 -0.99
N LEU A 128 16.36 -1.90 0.12
CA LEU A 128 15.93 -0.59 0.60
C LEU A 128 16.63 0.57 -0.11
N THR A 129 17.83 0.35 -0.66
CA THR A 129 18.62 1.38 -1.36
C THR A 129 18.55 1.20 -2.86
N VAL A 130 19.33 0.29 -3.44
CA VAL A 130 19.48 0.13 -4.90
C VAL A 130 18.15 -0.21 -5.56
N ALA A 131 17.47 -1.27 -5.10
CA ALA A 131 16.23 -1.73 -5.71
C ALA A 131 15.06 -0.74 -5.55
N ARG A 132 15.21 0.25 -4.67
CA ARG A 132 14.22 1.31 -4.44
C ARG A 132 14.57 2.60 -5.16
N ILE A 133 15.77 3.12 -4.94
CA ILE A 133 16.22 4.44 -5.39
C ILE A 133 16.41 4.44 -6.91
N VAL A 134 17.01 3.40 -7.49
CA VAL A 134 17.30 3.38 -8.93
C VAL A 134 16.01 3.49 -9.77
N PRO A 135 14.95 2.68 -9.53
CA PRO A 135 13.69 2.85 -10.25
C PRO A 135 13.04 4.22 -10.05
N VAL A 136 13.10 4.78 -8.83
CA VAL A 136 12.55 6.12 -8.54
C VAL A 136 13.31 7.20 -9.33
N TYR A 137 14.63 7.12 -9.39
CA TYR A 137 15.41 8.06 -10.18
C TYR A 137 15.13 7.94 -11.68
N ALA A 138 14.93 6.72 -12.17
CA ALA A 138 14.57 6.47 -13.56
C ALA A 138 13.20 7.09 -13.89
N THR A 139 12.18 6.90 -13.04
CA THR A 139 10.84 7.45 -13.28
C THR A 139 10.77 8.97 -13.13
N LEU A 140 11.61 9.57 -12.28
CA LEU A 140 11.67 11.02 -12.08
C LEU A 140 12.63 11.74 -13.03
N SER A 141 13.32 11.03 -13.92
CA SER A 141 14.34 11.60 -14.81
C SER A 141 13.83 12.75 -15.70
N GLY A 142 12.55 12.69 -16.11
CA GLY A 142 11.88 13.70 -16.94
C GLY A 142 11.02 14.71 -16.18
N ILE A 143 11.05 14.72 -14.83
CA ILE A 143 10.28 15.65 -14.01
C ILE A 143 11.24 16.64 -13.34
N ASP A 144 10.83 17.91 -13.21
CA ASP A 144 11.61 18.98 -12.59
C ASP A 144 11.70 18.84 -11.06
N PHE A 145 12.36 17.77 -10.64
CA PHE A 145 12.81 17.55 -9.28
C PHE A 145 14.34 17.62 -9.27
N GLY A 146 14.91 18.54 -8.52
CA GLY A 146 16.33 18.55 -8.18
C GLY A 146 16.76 17.32 -7.36
N ARG A 147 18.07 17.09 -7.35
CA ARG A 147 18.70 15.84 -6.86
C ARG A 147 18.33 15.47 -5.42
N ALA A 148 18.29 16.44 -4.52
CA ALA A 148 17.96 16.19 -3.12
C ALA A 148 16.52 15.66 -2.96
N GLU A 149 15.55 16.19 -3.71
CA GLU A 149 14.17 15.70 -3.67
C GLU A 149 14.04 14.32 -4.28
N ARG A 150 14.70 14.05 -5.42
CA ARG A 150 14.73 12.70 -5.98
C ARG A 150 15.32 11.69 -5.00
N ALA A 151 16.40 12.06 -4.29
CA ALA A 151 16.98 11.26 -3.23
C ALA A 151 15.99 11.04 -2.08
N ALA A 152 15.30 12.08 -1.63
CA ALA A 152 14.33 12.00 -0.55
C ALA A 152 13.10 11.15 -0.92
N ILE A 153 12.54 11.31 -2.12
CA ILE A 153 11.42 10.50 -2.62
C ILE A 153 11.85 9.02 -2.74
N GLY A 154 13.09 8.78 -3.22
CA GLY A 154 13.66 7.44 -3.28
C GLY A 154 13.83 6.83 -1.88
N TRP A 155 14.39 7.59 -0.95
CA TRP A 155 14.72 7.14 0.39
C TRP A 155 13.51 7.03 1.32
N LEU A 156 12.49 7.88 1.23
CA LEU A 156 11.33 7.86 2.14
C LEU A 156 10.26 6.81 1.76
N GLY A 157 10.62 5.82 0.96
CA GLY A 157 9.74 4.72 0.55
C GLY A 157 9.75 3.55 1.53
N SER A 158 9.27 3.75 2.75
CA SER A 158 9.28 2.71 3.78
C SER A 158 8.47 1.48 3.38
N ARG A 159 8.93 0.31 3.83
CA ARG A 159 8.20 -0.96 3.74
C ARG A 159 7.24 -1.04 4.93
N GLY A 160 5.96 -1.31 4.67
CA GLY A 160 4.93 -1.39 5.68
C GLY A 160 4.10 -2.67 5.63
N VAL A 161 2.87 -2.58 6.13
CA VAL A 161 1.88 -3.67 6.27
C VAL A 161 1.73 -4.53 5.03
N THR A 162 1.69 -3.93 3.84
CA THR A 162 1.55 -4.67 2.58
C THR A 162 2.68 -5.68 2.35
N SER A 163 3.91 -5.35 2.73
CA SER A 163 5.05 -6.27 2.60
C SER A 163 4.88 -7.48 3.52
N ILE A 164 4.38 -7.24 4.74
CA ILE A 164 4.11 -8.28 5.73
C ILE A 164 3.01 -9.22 5.24
N VAL A 165 1.90 -8.67 4.74
CA VAL A 165 0.81 -9.48 4.18
C VAL A 165 1.32 -10.36 3.05
N PHE A 166 2.15 -9.83 2.14
CA PHE A 166 2.74 -10.64 1.07
C PHE A 166 3.75 -11.66 1.58
N ALA A 167 4.51 -11.38 2.64
CA ALA A 167 5.39 -12.37 3.26
C ALA A 167 4.60 -13.55 3.82
N ILE A 168 3.49 -13.28 4.53
CA ILE A 168 2.61 -14.32 5.06
C ILE A 168 1.95 -15.12 3.93
N LEU A 169 1.47 -14.44 2.88
CA LEU A 169 0.91 -15.13 1.71
C LEU A 169 1.94 -16.02 1.01
N ALA A 170 3.16 -15.53 0.83
CA ALA A 170 4.26 -16.32 0.27
C ALA A 170 4.59 -17.52 1.15
N TYR A 171 4.61 -17.34 2.47
CA TYR A 171 4.87 -18.41 3.43
C TYR A 171 3.85 -19.55 3.32
N VAL A 172 2.58 -19.22 3.10
CA VAL A 172 1.50 -20.22 2.94
C VAL A 172 1.51 -20.88 1.56
N GLN A 173 1.97 -20.19 0.52
CA GLN A 173 1.88 -20.67 -0.87
C GLN A 173 3.15 -21.36 -1.39
N LEU A 174 4.31 -21.06 -0.82
CA LEU A 174 5.60 -21.60 -1.25
C LEU A 174 5.95 -22.90 -0.51
N PRO A 175 6.83 -23.74 -1.10
CA PRO A 175 7.44 -24.85 -0.38
C PRO A 175 8.19 -24.35 0.88
N LEU A 176 8.16 -25.13 1.96
CA LEU A 176 8.61 -24.70 3.29
C LEU A 176 9.99 -24.03 3.32
N GLY A 177 10.98 -24.57 2.61
CA GLY A 177 12.33 -24.00 2.57
C GLY A 177 12.38 -22.62 1.90
N GLU A 178 11.65 -22.43 0.80
CA GLU A 178 11.55 -21.15 0.11
C GLU A 178 10.69 -20.15 0.89
N ALA A 179 9.60 -20.63 1.49
CA ALA A 179 8.70 -19.87 2.34
C ALA A 179 9.45 -19.21 3.51
N VAL A 180 10.21 -19.99 4.28
CA VAL A 180 11.01 -19.51 5.42
C VAL A 180 12.05 -18.49 4.95
N PHE A 181 12.78 -18.79 3.87
CA PHE A 181 13.77 -17.86 3.33
C PHE A 181 13.15 -16.51 2.93
N VAL A 182 12.07 -16.52 2.14
CA VAL A 182 11.38 -15.29 1.70
C VAL A 182 10.80 -14.53 2.88
N PHE A 183 10.25 -15.25 3.86
CA PHE A 183 9.69 -14.66 5.08
C PHE A 183 10.78 -13.93 5.86
N ASN A 184 11.90 -14.59 6.17
CA ASN A 184 13.02 -14.01 6.93
C ASN A 184 13.62 -12.79 6.25
N LEU A 185 13.80 -12.88 4.93
CA LEU A 185 14.28 -11.79 4.10
C LEU A 185 13.35 -10.57 4.18
N THR A 186 12.04 -10.82 4.10
CA THR A 186 11.03 -9.76 4.16
C THR A 186 10.95 -9.15 5.56
N CYS A 187 11.01 -9.96 6.62
CA CYS A 187 11.02 -9.49 8.00
C CYS A 187 12.22 -8.61 8.30
N ALA A 188 13.42 -9.04 7.90
CA ALA A 188 14.63 -8.23 8.04
C ALA A 188 14.53 -6.91 7.27
N THR A 189 14.00 -6.96 6.05
CA THR A 189 13.82 -5.78 5.20
C THR A 189 12.81 -4.80 5.80
N VAL A 190 11.67 -5.28 6.31
CA VAL A 190 10.65 -4.45 6.96
C VAL A 190 11.18 -3.85 8.26
N LEU A 191 11.80 -4.66 9.11
CA LEU A 191 12.37 -4.19 10.39
C LEU A 191 13.43 -3.10 10.16
N LEU A 192 14.37 -3.36 9.26
CA LEU A 192 15.42 -2.40 8.91
C LEU A 192 14.82 -1.15 8.24
N SER A 193 13.76 -1.30 7.44
CA SER A 193 13.05 -0.16 6.87
C SER A 193 12.44 0.72 7.95
N VAL A 194 11.74 0.15 8.93
CA VAL A 194 11.11 0.89 10.03
C VAL A 194 12.17 1.67 10.80
N ILE A 195 13.30 1.05 11.13
CA ILE A 195 14.40 1.70 11.86
C ILE A 195 15.02 2.82 11.03
N LEU A 196 15.51 2.49 9.82
CA LEU A 196 16.24 3.45 8.99
C LEU A 196 15.35 4.63 8.57
N HIS A 197 14.13 4.37 8.13
CA HIS A 197 13.24 5.41 7.61
C HIS A 197 12.58 6.17 8.77
N GLY A 198 12.25 5.51 9.88
CA GLY A 198 11.71 6.16 11.06
C GLY A 198 12.69 7.18 11.65
N VAL A 199 13.97 6.81 11.80
CA VAL A 199 15.00 7.72 12.33
C VAL A 199 15.34 8.85 11.35
N THR A 200 15.30 8.60 10.04
CA THR A 200 15.71 9.59 9.03
C THR A 200 14.61 10.52 8.54
N MET A 201 13.33 10.19 8.75
CA MET A 201 12.20 11.00 8.26
C MET A 201 12.21 12.43 8.79
N GLU A 202 12.31 12.60 10.11
CA GLU A 202 12.28 13.94 10.72
C GLU A 202 13.51 14.81 10.34
N PRO A 203 14.76 14.31 10.38
CA PRO A 203 15.92 15.06 9.90
C PRO A 203 15.79 15.52 8.45
N ILE A 204 15.30 14.65 7.56
CA ILE A 204 15.09 14.99 6.14
C ILE A 204 14.03 16.09 6.01
N ALA A 205 12.89 15.96 6.70
CA ALA A 205 11.84 16.96 6.68
C ALA A 205 12.34 18.34 7.17
N ARG A 206 13.10 18.36 8.27
CA ARG A 206 13.71 19.60 8.81
C ARG A 206 14.71 20.23 7.83
N TRP A 207 15.48 19.41 7.10
CA TRP A 207 16.42 19.91 6.09
C TRP A 207 15.68 20.61 4.93
N PHE A 208 14.62 20.00 4.39
CA PHE A 208 13.81 20.65 3.34
C PHE A 208 13.10 21.91 3.83
N ALA A 209 12.63 21.94 5.08
CA ALA A 209 12.03 23.14 5.67
C ALA A 209 13.02 24.31 5.78
N ARG A 210 14.31 24.02 5.99
CA ARG A 210 15.39 25.02 6.07
C ARG A 210 15.94 25.43 4.70
N ASN A 211 15.82 24.54 3.70
CA ASN A 211 16.31 24.74 2.36
C ASN A 211 15.16 24.65 1.33
N PRO A 212 14.14 25.52 1.45
CA PRO A 212 13.02 25.52 0.51
C PRO A 212 13.54 25.85 -0.89
N ARG A 213 12.97 25.21 -1.90
CA ARG A 213 13.24 25.62 -3.28
C ARG A 213 12.77 27.06 -3.50
N PRO A 214 13.54 27.86 -4.26
CA PRO A 214 13.03 29.12 -4.77
C PRO A 214 11.70 28.88 -5.48
N ALA A 215 10.70 29.71 -5.19
CA ALA A 215 9.40 29.60 -5.84
C ALA A 215 9.57 29.71 -7.35
N ASP A 216 8.98 28.78 -8.11
CA ASP A 216 8.94 28.87 -9.55
C ASP A 216 8.12 30.12 -9.93
N PRO A 217 8.71 31.11 -10.64
CA PRO A 217 8.03 32.35 -11.01
C PRO A 217 6.76 32.15 -11.85
N THR A 218 6.50 30.94 -12.35
CA THR A 218 5.28 30.59 -13.10
C THR A 218 4.13 30.06 -12.23
N THR A 219 4.34 29.88 -10.92
CA THR A 219 3.28 29.41 -10.00
C THR A 219 2.41 30.59 -9.56
N PRO A 220 1.11 30.67 -9.93
CA PRO A 220 0.26 31.77 -9.50
C PRO A 220 0.13 31.76 -7.97
N SER A 221 0.34 32.92 -7.34
CA SER A 221 0.13 33.13 -5.91
C SER A 221 -1.33 32.81 -5.58
N ARG A 222 -1.56 31.79 -4.75
CA ARG A 222 -2.87 31.47 -4.18
C ARG A 222 -3.22 32.43 -3.06
#